data_AF-A0A7S3UY93-F1
#
_entry.id   AF-A0A7S3UY93-F1
#
_cell.length_a   1.000
_cell.length_b   1.000
_cell.length_c   1.000
_cell.angle_alpha   90.00
_cell.angle_beta   90.00
_cell.angle_gamma   90.00
#
_symmetry.space_group_name_H-M   'P 1'
#
loop_
_entity.id
_entity.type
_entity.pdbx_description
1 polymer ?
#
loop_
_entity_poly.entity_id
_entity_poly.type
_entity_poly.pdbx_seq_one_letter_code
_entity_poly.pdbx_strand_id
1 'polypeptide(L)'
;TGRCHSFDTRADGYCRSDGVNVVIVEQNRPGYANIEGIGINSDGFTKEGITYPSGKAQGELISQVFKENASNIKPEDIKYHEAHGTGTIAGDREELNGLSSVYKTQKMYLGSVKSNMGHAEGASGLMGLIKILLMYEDRTIYPNFDFIDSPHEPIKRGQFQVLQKAKEWTPAPTSISNFGFGGTNAFCILSPGECLNTVPVPKFENAKLNQCFSNYATEDSPPENENYGGFYAIQRLLGNHEPFKYEYNATTNKWKRSSPLVFVCDGQGSQWNGMGRELMKTSKVF
;
A
#
# COMPACT_ATOMS: atom_id res chain seq x y z
N THR A 1 -10.68 -22.69 -17.16
CA THR A 1 -9.21 -22.86 -17.24
C THR A 1 -8.51 -22.93 -15.89
N GLY A 2 -9.15 -22.51 -14.78
CA GLY A 2 -8.48 -22.36 -13.49
C GLY A 2 -7.60 -21.10 -13.42
N ARG A 3 -7.86 -20.11 -14.28
CA ARG A 3 -7.16 -18.82 -14.34
C ARG A 3 -8.17 -17.69 -14.44
N CYS A 4 -7.78 -16.49 -14.01
CA CYS A 4 -8.53 -15.27 -14.30
C CYS A 4 -7.97 -14.65 -15.58
N HIS A 5 -8.65 -14.85 -16.70
CA HIS A 5 -8.26 -14.27 -18.00
C HIS A 5 -8.79 -12.84 -18.13
N SER A 6 -8.45 -11.97 -17.18
CA SER A 6 -8.96 -10.59 -17.06
C SER A 6 -8.74 -9.80 -18.35
N PHE A 7 -9.84 -9.36 -18.95
CA PHE A 7 -9.95 -8.59 -20.19
C PHE A 7 -9.52 -9.33 -21.47
N ASP A 8 -9.19 -10.61 -21.39
CA ASP A 8 -8.71 -11.40 -22.51
C ASP A 8 -9.86 -12.07 -23.28
N THR A 9 -9.65 -12.37 -24.57
CA THR A 9 -10.60 -13.15 -25.40
C THR A 9 -10.97 -14.51 -24.81
N ARG A 10 -10.11 -15.07 -23.94
CA ARG A 10 -10.29 -16.36 -23.27
C ARG A 10 -10.97 -16.25 -21.90
N ALA A 11 -11.47 -15.08 -21.51
CA ALA A 11 -12.25 -14.87 -20.29
C ALA A 11 -13.35 -15.93 -20.13
N ASP A 12 -13.19 -16.85 -19.17
CA ASP A 12 -14.09 -17.98 -18.92
C ASP A 12 -14.56 -18.10 -17.46
N GLY A 13 -14.32 -17.05 -16.67
CA GLY A 13 -14.59 -17.01 -15.23
C GLY A 13 -13.38 -16.58 -14.41
N TYR A 14 -13.49 -16.74 -13.10
CA TYR A 14 -12.38 -16.48 -12.18
C TYR A 14 -11.90 -17.78 -11.53
N CYS A 15 -10.63 -17.77 -11.08
CA CYS A 15 -10.05 -18.81 -10.25
C CYS A 15 -10.04 -18.36 -8.80
N ARG A 16 -10.49 -19.19 -7.85
CA ARG A 16 -10.41 -18.88 -6.43
C ARG A 16 -8.96 -18.87 -5.96
N SER A 17 -8.67 -18.02 -4.99
CA SER A 17 -7.40 -18.06 -4.26
C SER A 17 -7.62 -17.68 -2.80
N ASP A 18 -6.57 -17.86 -2.00
CA ASP A 18 -6.55 -17.46 -0.60
C ASP A 18 -5.59 -16.28 -0.42
N GLY A 19 -5.82 -15.48 0.62
CA GLY A 19 -4.84 -14.50 1.04
C GLY A 19 -5.20 -13.79 2.34
N VAL A 20 -4.16 -13.34 3.03
CA VAL A 20 -4.24 -12.58 4.27
C VAL A 20 -3.38 -11.35 4.10
N ASN A 21 -4.01 -10.17 4.12
CA ASN A 21 -3.36 -8.90 3.89
C ASN A 21 -3.65 -7.96 5.06
N VAL A 22 -2.64 -7.19 5.45
CA VAL A 22 -2.78 -6.15 6.48
C VAL A 22 -2.18 -4.86 5.94
N VAL A 23 -2.92 -3.78 6.08
CA VAL A 23 -2.44 -2.42 5.78
C VAL A 23 -2.66 -1.55 7.01
N ILE A 24 -1.71 -0.64 7.25
CA ILE A 24 -1.79 0.33 8.34
C ILE A 24 -2.11 1.68 7.70
N VAL A 25 -3.16 2.33 8.17
CA VAL A 25 -3.58 3.66 7.72
C VAL A 25 -3.37 4.63 8.88
N GLU A 26 -2.53 5.64 8.65
CA GLU A 26 -2.27 6.72 9.61
C GLU A 26 -2.64 8.07 8.97
N GLN A 27 -3.07 9.03 9.79
CA GLN A 27 -3.27 10.41 9.34
C GLN A 27 -2.01 11.24 9.62
N ASN A 28 -1.72 12.20 8.74
CA ASN A 28 -0.66 13.20 8.91
C ASN A 28 0.77 12.62 9.04
N ARG A 29 1.02 11.46 8.43
CA ARG A 29 2.35 10.87 8.37
C ARG A 29 2.67 10.40 6.94
N PRO A 30 3.91 10.62 6.44
CA PRO A 30 4.33 10.06 5.17
C PRO A 30 4.22 8.53 5.17
N GLY A 31 3.54 7.98 4.15
CA GLY A 31 3.43 6.54 3.90
C GLY A 31 3.87 6.18 2.47
N TYR A 32 3.70 4.92 2.09
CA TYR A 32 3.97 4.42 0.72
C TYR A 32 3.04 5.04 -0.33
N ALA A 33 1.82 5.40 0.08
CA ALA A 33 0.82 6.06 -0.75
C ALA A 33 -0.10 6.90 0.14
N ASN A 34 -0.76 7.90 -0.46
CA ASN A 34 -1.85 8.62 0.18
C ASN A 34 -3.19 8.17 -0.40
N ILE A 35 -4.22 8.04 0.45
CA ILE A 35 -5.59 7.80 0.01
C ILE A 35 -6.21 9.16 -0.32
N GLU A 36 -6.40 9.43 -1.60
CA GLU A 36 -6.87 10.72 -2.10
C GLU A 36 -8.40 10.82 -2.12
N GLY A 37 -9.08 9.68 -2.19
CA GLY A 37 -10.53 9.58 -2.15
C GLY A 37 -10.98 8.13 -2.19
N ILE A 38 -12.04 7.80 -1.47
CA ILE A 38 -12.62 6.45 -1.42
C ILE A 38 -14.14 6.55 -1.39
N GLY A 39 -14.83 5.57 -1.97
CA GLY A 39 -16.29 5.52 -1.93
C GLY A 39 -16.83 4.11 -2.12
N ILE A 40 -18.09 3.95 -1.74
CA ILE A 40 -18.85 2.72 -1.92
C ILE A 40 -20.26 3.03 -2.46
N ASN A 41 -20.83 2.13 -3.24
CA ASN A 41 -22.25 2.16 -3.61
C ASN A 41 -22.82 0.75 -3.83
N SER A 42 -23.97 0.65 -4.48
CA SER A 42 -24.60 -0.61 -4.86
C SER A 42 -25.08 -0.60 -6.31
N ASP A 43 -24.98 -1.75 -6.98
CA ASP A 43 -25.53 -2.02 -8.31
C ASP A 43 -27.06 -1.86 -8.34
N GLY A 44 -27.72 -2.05 -7.19
CA GLY A 44 -29.17 -1.95 -7.07
C GLY A 44 -29.91 -3.01 -7.90
N PHE A 45 -30.92 -2.59 -8.64
CA PHE A 45 -31.69 -3.50 -9.50
C PHE A 45 -30.97 -3.71 -10.84
N THR A 46 -30.67 -4.97 -11.14
CA THR A 46 -30.17 -5.43 -12.45
C THR A 46 -31.15 -6.45 -13.03
N LYS A 47 -31.45 -6.32 -14.33
CA LYS A 47 -32.48 -7.13 -15.01
C LYS A 47 -32.09 -8.60 -15.07
N GLU A 48 -30.80 -8.85 -15.21
CA GLU A 48 -30.17 -10.15 -15.36
C GLU A 48 -30.04 -10.91 -14.02
N GLY A 49 -30.31 -10.24 -12.89
CA GLY A 49 -30.34 -10.82 -11.56
C GLY A 49 -29.27 -10.25 -10.62
N ILE A 50 -29.43 -10.50 -9.32
CA ILE A 50 -28.66 -9.89 -8.23
C ILE A 50 -27.13 -10.03 -8.35
N THR A 51 -26.66 -11.04 -9.09
CA THR A 51 -25.24 -11.35 -9.27
C THR A 51 -24.63 -10.69 -10.51
N TYR A 52 -25.46 -10.03 -11.32
CA TYR A 52 -25.03 -9.40 -12.56
C TYR A 52 -24.56 -7.97 -12.27
N PRO A 53 -23.36 -7.56 -12.70
CA PRO A 53 -22.79 -6.26 -12.39
C PRO A 53 -23.44 -5.11 -13.18
N SER A 54 -23.39 -3.89 -12.64
CA SER A 54 -23.89 -2.68 -13.31
C SER A 54 -22.78 -1.70 -13.66
N GLY A 55 -22.37 -1.66 -14.94
CA GLY A 55 -21.37 -0.70 -15.41
C GLY A 55 -21.79 0.76 -15.19
N LYS A 56 -23.10 1.03 -15.20
CA LYS A 56 -23.66 2.34 -14.83
C LYS A 56 -23.38 2.68 -13.37
N ALA A 57 -23.71 1.78 -12.43
CA ALA A 57 -23.48 2.02 -11.01
C ALA A 57 -21.98 2.17 -10.69
N GLN A 58 -21.12 1.41 -11.38
CA GLN A 58 -19.67 1.54 -11.27
C GLN A 58 -19.18 2.91 -11.77
N GLY A 59 -19.65 3.38 -12.94
CA GLY A 59 -19.33 4.71 -13.46
C GLY A 59 -19.85 5.85 -12.57
N GLU A 60 -21.03 5.69 -11.99
CA GLU A 60 -21.61 6.62 -11.01
C GLU A 60 -20.75 6.69 -9.74
N LEU A 61 -20.32 5.54 -9.19
CA LEU A 61 -19.41 5.49 -8.04
C LEU A 61 -18.10 6.24 -8.32
N ILE A 62 -17.46 5.94 -9.44
CA ILE A 62 -16.18 6.57 -9.82
C ILE A 62 -16.39 8.08 -9.96
N SER A 63 -17.44 8.51 -10.66
CA SER A 63 -17.79 9.93 -10.82
C SER A 63 -18.04 10.62 -9.48
N GLN A 64 -18.73 9.93 -8.56
CA GLN A 64 -19.02 10.45 -7.23
C GLN A 64 -17.72 10.66 -6.44
N VAL A 65 -16.82 9.67 -6.42
CA VAL A 65 -15.55 9.78 -5.69
C VAL A 65 -14.71 10.95 -6.20
N PHE A 66 -14.62 11.15 -7.53
CA PHE A 66 -13.92 12.31 -8.08
C PHE A 66 -14.56 13.66 -7.72
N LYS A 67 -15.89 13.72 -7.58
CA LYS A 67 -16.60 14.97 -7.30
C LYS A 67 -16.60 15.33 -5.82
N GLU A 68 -16.74 14.33 -4.95
CA GLU A 68 -17.08 14.54 -3.54
C GLU A 68 -15.91 14.23 -2.60
N ASN A 69 -15.02 13.30 -2.99
CA ASN A 69 -14.07 12.70 -2.05
C ASN A 69 -12.61 12.87 -2.48
N ALA A 70 -12.33 13.19 -3.75
CA ALA A 70 -10.97 13.31 -4.28
C ALA A 70 -10.32 14.64 -3.89
N SER A 71 -9.17 14.57 -3.23
CA SER A 71 -8.38 15.75 -2.86
C SER A 71 -7.58 16.28 -4.05
N ASN A 72 -8.17 17.20 -4.82
CA ASN A 72 -7.54 17.87 -5.98
C ASN A 72 -7.06 16.94 -7.13
N ILE A 73 -7.46 15.67 -7.13
CA ILE A 73 -7.17 14.73 -8.22
C ILE A 73 -8.35 14.69 -9.19
N LYS A 74 -8.07 14.85 -10.48
CA LYS A 74 -9.05 14.73 -11.55
C LYS A 74 -8.92 13.37 -12.26
N PRO A 75 -9.93 12.94 -13.02
CA PRO A 75 -9.84 11.72 -13.82
C PRO A 75 -8.56 11.69 -14.68
N GLU A 76 -8.24 12.79 -15.35
CA GLU A 76 -7.06 13.00 -16.22
C GLU A 76 -5.70 12.75 -15.57
N ASP A 77 -5.64 12.73 -14.24
CA ASP A 77 -4.42 12.49 -13.48
C ASP A 77 -4.13 10.99 -13.29
N ILE A 78 -5.15 10.12 -13.39
CA ILE A 78 -5.01 8.68 -13.11
C ILE A 78 -4.28 7.92 -14.22
N LYS A 79 -3.03 7.52 -14.02
CA LYS A 79 -2.25 6.87 -15.09
C LYS A 79 -2.39 5.35 -15.14
N TYR A 80 -2.86 4.74 -14.06
CA TYR A 80 -3.08 3.30 -13.97
C TYR A 80 -4.34 2.99 -13.15
N HIS A 81 -5.12 2.00 -13.60
CA HIS A 81 -6.26 1.46 -12.86
C HIS A 81 -6.02 -0.02 -12.54
N GLU A 82 -6.07 -0.35 -11.26
CA GLU A 82 -6.15 -1.73 -10.77
C GLU A 82 -7.62 -2.14 -10.72
N ALA A 83 -8.03 -2.93 -11.69
CA ALA A 83 -9.41 -3.32 -11.86
C ALA A 83 -9.83 -4.48 -10.96
N HIS A 84 -11.14 -4.60 -10.73
CA HIS A 84 -11.73 -5.79 -10.16
C HIS A 84 -11.47 -6.98 -11.10
N GLY A 85 -11.68 -6.84 -12.40
CA GLY A 85 -11.12 -7.66 -13.48
C GLY A 85 -11.13 -9.16 -13.19
N THR A 86 -12.29 -9.76 -13.05
CA THR A 86 -12.40 -11.18 -12.66
C THR A 86 -12.14 -12.16 -13.79
N GLY A 87 -12.06 -11.70 -15.05
CA GLY A 87 -11.97 -12.60 -16.20
C GLY A 87 -13.34 -13.18 -16.57
N THR A 88 -14.43 -12.52 -16.18
CA THR A 88 -15.78 -12.88 -16.59
C THR A 88 -16.19 -12.00 -17.77
N ILE A 89 -16.79 -12.60 -18.80
CA ILE A 89 -17.17 -11.87 -20.03
C ILE A 89 -18.06 -10.66 -19.72
N ALA A 90 -19.06 -10.85 -18.85
CA ALA A 90 -19.96 -9.77 -18.45
C ALA A 90 -19.28 -8.76 -17.52
N GLY A 91 -18.56 -9.22 -16.49
CA GLY A 91 -17.93 -8.33 -15.52
C GLY A 91 -16.86 -7.44 -16.14
N ASP A 92 -15.97 -8.01 -16.94
CA ASP A 92 -14.91 -7.26 -17.62
C ASP A 92 -15.50 -6.22 -18.59
N ARG A 93 -16.60 -6.57 -19.28
CA ARG A 93 -17.31 -5.64 -20.17
C ARG A 93 -17.96 -4.48 -19.39
N GLU A 94 -18.71 -4.78 -18.33
CA GLU A 94 -19.40 -3.75 -17.55
C GLU A 94 -18.42 -2.83 -16.81
N GLU A 95 -17.31 -3.36 -16.32
CA GLU A 95 -16.23 -2.58 -15.71
C GLU A 95 -15.60 -1.62 -16.71
N LEU A 96 -15.26 -2.09 -17.91
CA LEU A 96 -14.74 -1.23 -18.97
C LEU A 96 -15.75 -0.16 -19.41
N ASN A 97 -17.05 -0.48 -19.46
CA ASN A 97 -18.10 0.50 -19.75
C ASN A 97 -18.17 1.59 -18.66
N GLY A 98 -18.14 1.19 -17.39
CA GLY A 98 -18.12 2.10 -16.25
C GLY A 98 -16.91 3.03 -16.29
N LEU A 99 -15.72 2.48 -16.51
CA LEU A 99 -14.48 3.25 -16.68
C LEU A 99 -14.57 4.22 -17.87
N SER A 100 -15.00 3.76 -19.05
CA SER A 100 -15.12 4.61 -20.25
C SER A 100 -16.12 5.76 -20.05
N SER A 101 -17.13 5.61 -19.18
CA SER A 101 -18.09 6.67 -18.89
C SER A 101 -17.47 7.88 -18.16
N VAL A 102 -16.40 7.64 -17.39
CA VAL A 102 -15.69 8.66 -16.63
C VAL A 102 -14.41 9.12 -17.34
N TYR A 103 -13.58 8.17 -17.78
CA TYR A 103 -12.28 8.43 -18.39
C TYR A 103 -12.38 8.63 -19.91
N LYS A 104 -13.11 9.67 -20.35
CA LYS A 104 -13.55 9.84 -21.75
C LYS A 104 -12.43 9.94 -22.79
N THR A 105 -11.38 10.69 -22.49
CA THR A 105 -10.32 11.04 -23.46
C THR A 105 -8.94 10.52 -23.07
N GLN A 106 -8.83 9.99 -21.86
CA GLN A 106 -7.56 9.57 -21.29
C GLN A 106 -7.19 8.17 -21.75
N LYS A 107 -5.93 8.04 -22.18
CA LYS A 107 -5.29 6.75 -22.29
C LYS A 107 -4.65 6.41 -20.95
N MET A 108 -4.95 5.24 -20.42
CA MET A 108 -4.39 4.78 -19.15
C MET A 108 -4.06 3.29 -19.20
N TYR A 109 -3.14 2.89 -18.34
CA TYR A 109 -2.83 1.49 -18.14
C TYR A 109 -3.90 0.83 -17.29
N LEU A 110 -4.19 -0.44 -17.59
CA LEU A 110 -5.21 -1.23 -16.92
C LEU A 110 -4.61 -2.58 -16.56
N GLY A 111 -4.86 -3.07 -15.35
CA GLY A 111 -4.45 -4.41 -14.96
C GLY A 111 -5.34 -5.01 -13.89
N SER A 112 -5.12 -6.30 -13.62
CA SER A 112 -5.70 -6.99 -12.48
C SER A 112 -4.74 -8.04 -11.94
N VAL A 113 -4.41 -7.94 -10.66
CA VAL A 113 -3.59 -8.89 -9.89
C VAL A 113 -4.18 -10.30 -9.93
N LYS A 114 -5.49 -10.42 -10.15
CA LYS A 114 -6.19 -11.71 -10.23
C LYS A 114 -5.69 -12.59 -11.36
N SER A 115 -5.16 -12.00 -12.44
CA SER A 115 -4.52 -12.77 -13.52
C SER A 115 -3.29 -13.55 -13.05
N ASN A 116 -2.57 -13.07 -12.04
CA ASN A 116 -1.37 -13.69 -11.50
C ASN A 116 -1.68 -14.70 -10.39
N MET A 117 -2.62 -14.37 -9.49
CA MET A 117 -2.80 -15.10 -8.23
C MET A 117 -4.23 -15.54 -7.92
N GLY A 118 -5.16 -15.41 -8.89
CA GLY A 118 -6.57 -15.71 -8.66
C GLY A 118 -7.29 -14.66 -7.83
N HIS A 119 -8.55 -14.93 -7.52
CA HIS A 119 -9.43 -14.07 -6.76
C HIS A 119 -9.52 -14.50 -5.30
N ALA A 120 -8.88 -13.72 -4.42
CA ALA A 120 -8.87 -13.99 -2.98
C ALA A 120 -10.10 -13.47 -2.21
N GLU A 121 -11.24 -13.37 -2.89
CA GLU A 121 -12.54 -13.02 -2.30
C GLU A 121 -12.46 -11.82 -1.33
N GLY A 122 -12.66 -12.03 -0.02
CA GLY A 122 -12.63 -10.97 0.99
C GLY A 122 -11.29 -10.22 1.09
N ALA A 123 -10.19 -10.82 0.63
CA ALA A 123 -8.87 -10.22 0.62
C ALA A 123 -8.50 -9.54 -0.71
N SER A 124 -9.34 -9.64 -1.75
CA SER A 124 -8.97 -9.25 -3.13
C SER A 124 -8.67 -7.78 -3.32
N GLY A 125 -9.41 -6.89 -2.65
CA GLY A 125 -9.19 -5.44 -2.76
C GLY A 125 -7.80 -5.04 -2.25
N LEU A 126 -7.38 -5.62 -1.11
CA LEU A 126 -6.06 -5.32 -0.53
C LEU A 126 -4.90 -5.91 -1.34
N MET A 127 -5.11 -7.01 -2.08
CA MET A 127 -4.08 -7.51 -3.00
C MET A 127 -3.79 -6.52 -4.14
N GLY A 128 -4.85 -5.94 -4.72
CA GLY A 128 -4.68 -4.91 -5.74
C GLY A 128 -4.00 -3.66 -5.18
N LEU A 129 -4.34 -3.27 -3.94
CA LEU A 129 -3.67 -2.17 -3.24
C LEU A 129 -2.17 -2.46 -3.06
N ILE A 130 -1.81 -3.63 -2.54
CA ILE A 130 -0.40 -4.03 -2.36
C ILE A 130 0.35 -4.02 -3.68
N LYS A 131 -0.27 -4.52 -4.77
CA LYS A 131 0.32 -4.43 -6.12
C LYS A 131 0.62 -2.97 -6.51
N ILE A 132 -0.30 -2.03 -6.28
CA ILE A 132 -0.06 -0.60 -6.56
C ILE A 132 1.10 -0.07 -5.72
N LEU A 133 1.18 -0.42 -4.43
CA LEU A 133 2.27 0.02 -3.56
C LEU A 133 3.63 -0.48 -4.08
N LEU A 134 3.71 -1.77 -4.47
CA LEU A 134 4.90 -2.33 -5.12
C LEU A 134 5.21 -1.63 -6.44
N MET A 135 4.21 -1.28 -7.24
CA MET A 135 4.43 -0.54 -8.50
C MET A 135 5.01 0.86 -8.26
N TYR A 136 4.62 1.54 -7.18
CA TYR A 136 5.20 2.82 -6.78
C TYR A 136 6.65 2.67 -6.30
N GLU A 137 6.92 1.65 -5.49
CA GLU A 137 8.25 1.35 -4.95
C GLU A 137 9.22 0.94 -6.08
N ASP A 138 8.83 -0.03 -6.89
CA ASP A 138 9.64 -0.60 -7.97
C ASP A 138 9.64 0.25 -9.24
N ARG A 139 8.89 1.37 -9.25
CA ARG A 139 8.76 2.29 -10.40
C ARG A 139 8.44 1.55 -11.69
N THR A 140 7.53 0.58 -11.60
CA THR A 140 7.25 -0.39 -12.67
C THR A 140 5.76 -0.69 -12.72
N ILE A 141 5.18 -0.70 -13.93
CA ILE A 141 3.84 -1.27 -14.16
C ILE A 141 3.99 -2.75 -14.47
N TYR A 142 3.36 -3.59 -13.66
CA TYR A 142 3.33 -5.03 -13.86
C TYR A 142 2.34 -5.46 -14.95
N PRO A 143 2.67 -6.48 -15.76
CA PRO A 143 1.78 -6.98 -16.79
C PRO A 143 0.64 -7.83 -16.21
N ASN A 144 -0.46 -7.96 -16.95
CA ASN A 144 -1.40 -9.04 -16.71
C ASN A 144 -0.77 -10.36 -17.17
N PHE A 145 -0.79 -11.36 -16.30
CA PHE A 145 -0.19 -12.65 -16.62
C PHE A 145 -0.89 -13.31 -17.79
N ASP A 146 -0.10 -13.79 -18.76
CA ASP A 146 -0.58 -14.54 -19.93
C ASP A 146 -1.64 -13.79 -20.76
N PHE A 147 -1.70 -12.45 -20.74
CA PHE A 147 -2.63 -11.68 -21.60
C PHE A 147 -2.21 -11.75 -23.08
N ILE A 148 -3.15 -12.05 -23.98
CA ILE A 148 -2.90 -12.20 -25.43
C ILE A 148 -3.59 -11.07 -26.21
N ASP A 149 -4.92 -11.00 -26.15
CA ASP A 149 -5.73 -10.02 -26.86
C ASP A 149 -7.06 -9.80 -26.15
N SER A 150 -7.71 -8.67 -26.40
CA SER A 150 -8.99 -8.31 -25.80
C SER A 150 -10.13 -8.25 -26.82
N PRO A 151 -11.32 -8.81 -26.51
CA PRO A 151 -12.50 -8.63 -27.35
C PRO A 151 -13.15 -7.25 -27.14
N HIS A 152 -12.72 -6.49 -26.12
CA HIS A 152 -13.40 -5.28 -25.66
C HIS A 152 -12.94 -4.04 -26.43
N GLU A 153 -13.90 -3.29 -26.97
CA GLU A 153 -13.65 -2.12 -27.82
C GLU A 153 -12.82 -1.00 -27.16
N PRO A 154 -12.99 -0.67 -25.86
CA PRO A 154 -12.13 0.32 -25.20
C PRO A 154 -10.64 -0.05 -25.22
N ILE A 155 -10.32 -1.34 -25.10
CA ILE A 155 -8.93 -1.82 -25.18
C ILE A 155 -8.45 -1.83 -26.63
N LYS A 156 -9.26 -2.31 -27.58
CA LYS A 156 -8.93 -2.30 -29.01
C LYS A 156 -8.64 -0.89 -29.56
N ARG A 157 -9.37 0.12 -29.08
CA ARG A 157 -9.14 1.54 -29.43
C ARG A 157 -7.96 2.17 -28.70
N GLY A 158 -7.33 1.45 -27.77
CA GLY A 158 -6.20 1.92 -26.97
C GLY A 158 -6.56 2.97 -25.92
N GLN A 159 -7.83 3.04 -25.51
CA GLN A 159 -8.25 3.84 -24.35
C GLN A 159 -7.66 3.23 -23.07
N PHE A 160 -7.77 1.91 -22.92
CA PHE A 160 -7.15 1.17 -21.82
C PHE A 160 -6.09 0.22 -22.37
N GLN A 161 -4.92 0.22 -21.75
CA GLN A 161 -3.77 -0.58 -22.19
C GLN A 161 -3.43 -1.64 -21.15
N VAL A 162 -3.68 -2.91 -21.50
CA VAL A 162 -3.27 -4.06 -20.70
C VAL A 162 -1.87 -4.50 -21.14
N LEU A 163 -0.91 -4.48 -20.22
CA LEU A 163 0.48 -4.77 -20.54
C LEU A 163 0.74 -6.29 -20.57
N GLN A 164 1.50 -6.73 -21.57
CA GLN A 164 2.05 -8.10 -21.67
C GLN A 164 3.46 -8.22 -21.07
N LYS A 165 4.16 -7.09 -20.91
CA LYS A 165 5.50 -7.02 -20.32
C LYS A 165 5.56 -5.86 -19.34
N ALA A 166 6.37 -6.03 -18.29
CA ALA A 166 6.63 -4.97 -17.33
C ALA A 166 7.17 -3.73 -18.05
N LYS A 167 6.80 -2.56 -17.53
CA LYS A 167 7.17 -1.26 -18.12
C LYS A 167 7.65 -0.31 -17.02
N GLU A 168 8.80 0.31 -17.25
CA GLU A 168 9.30 1.38 -16.39
C GLU A 168 8.28 2.53 -16.29
N TRP A 169 8.12 3.06 -15.10
CA TRP A 169 7.07 4.02 -14.79
C TRP A 169 7.51 5.05 -13.75
N THR A 170 7.29 6.33 -14.07
CA THR A 170 7.29 7.41 -13.08
C THR A 170 5.99 7.39 -12.27
N PRO A 171 6.02 7.07 -10.96
CA PRO A 171 4.81 6.97 -10.13
C PRO A 171 3.89 8.18 -10.30
N ALA A 172 2.60 7.91 -10.47
CA ALA A 172 1.56 8.90 -10.68
C ALA A 172 0.27 8.40 -10.02
N PRO A 173 -0.75 9.26 -9.81
CA PRO A 173 -2.01 8.83 -9.22
C PRO A 173 -2.61 7.60 -9.92
N THR A 174 -3.14 6.70 -9.11
CA THR A 174 -3.79 5.46 -9.52
C THR A 174 -5.19 5.37 -8.94
N SER A 175 -5.96 4.44 -9.48
CA SER A 175 -7.21 4.05 -8.85
C SER A 175 -7.35 2.54 -8.78
N ILE A 176 -8.20 2.08 -7.87
CA ILE A 176 -8.51 0.67 -7.66
C ILE A 176 -10.02 0.49 -7.54
N SER A 177 -10.56 -0.54 -8.19
CA SER A 177 -11.95 -0.99 -8.05
C SER A 177 -12.02 -2.37 -7.39
N ASN A 178 -13.08 -2.59 -6.61
CA ASN A 178 -13.43 -3.91 -6.12
C ASN A 178 -14.95 -4.05 -6.02
N PHE A 179 -15.52 -4.96 -6.79
CA PHE A 179 -16.98 -5.11 -6.93
C PHE A 179 -17.42 -6.44 -6.33
N GLY A 180 -18.26 -6.38 -5.31
CA GLY A 180 -18.76 -7.54 -4.60
C GLY A 180 -19.84 -8.26 -5.40
N PHE A 181 -19.82 -9.59 -5.36
CA PHE A 181 -20.84 -10.44 -6.00
C PHE A 181 -22.29 -10.10 -5.59
N GLY A 182 -22.49 -9.56 -4.38
CA GLY A 182 -23.80 -9.10 -3.90
C GLY A 182 -24.20 -7.69 -4.38
N GLY A 183 -23.44 -7.08 -5.30
CA GLY A 183 -23.70 -5.77 -5.88
C GLY A 183 -23.10 -4.59 -5.12
N THR A 184 -22.41 -4.79 -3.99
CA THR A 184 -21.71 -3.70 -3.29
C THR A 184 -20.39 -3.38 -3.98
N ASN A 185 -20.22 -2.13 -4.40
CA ASN A 185 -19.03 -1.68 -5.10
C ASN A 185 -18.15 -0.80 -4.21
N ALA A 186 -16.84 -0.89 -4.39
CA ALA A 186 -15.85 -0.01 -3.77
C ALA A 186 -14.87 0.54 -4.81
N PHE A 187 -14.46 1.78 -4.63
CA PHE A 187 -13.48 2.47 -5.47
C PHE A 187 -12.58 3.36 -4.61
N CYS A 188 -11.29 3.39 -4.90
CA CYS A 188 -10.31 4.20 -4.19
C CYS A 188 -9.32 4.85 -5.17
N ILE A 189 -8.89 6.07 -4.85
CA ILE A 189 -7.87 6.84 -5.56
C ILE A 189 -6.66 6.93 -4.64
N LEU A 190 -5.48 6.69 -5.19
CA LEU A 190 -4.22 6.72 -4.47
C LEU A 190 -3.24 7.65 -5.19
N SER A 191 -2.45 8.42 -4.43
CA SER A 191 -1.25 9.08 -4.95
C SER A 191 0.01 8.40 -4.41
N PRO A 192 1.13 8.44 -5.16
CA PRO A 192 2.42 8.00 -4.63
C PRO A 192 2.80 8.78 -3.38
N GLY A 193 3.26 8.08 -2.34
CA GLY A 193 3.78 8.70 -1.13
C GLY A 193 5.28 8.94 -1.19
N GLU A 194 5.82 9.52 -0.12
CA GLU A 194 7.26 9.84 0.00
C GLU A 194 8.05 8.74 0.72
N CYS A 195 7.39 7.72 1.26
CA CYS A 195 8.08 6.65 1.98
C CYS A 195 8.68 5.64 0.99
N LEU A 196 9.86 5.98 0.48
CA LEU A 196 10.89 5.00 0.19
C LEU A 196 11.77 4.98 1.43
N ASN A 197 11.88 3.85 2.14
CA ASN A 197 13.10 3.47 2.85
C ASN A 197 12.98 2.11 3.53
N THR A 198 13.97 1.27 3.23
CA THR A 198 14.39 0.08 3.97
C THR A 198 14.36 0.32 5.48
N VAL A 199 13.64 -0.53 6.21
CA VAL A 199 13.73 -0.60 7.67
C VAL A 199 15.05 -1.33 8.01
N PRO A 200 16.00 -0.72 8.73
CA PRO A 200 17.21 -1.42 9.18
C PRO A 200 16.84 -2.59 10.10
N VAL A 201 17.46 -3.75 9.91
CA VAL A 201 17.27 -4.90 10.81
C VAL A 201 18.32 -4.89 11.93
N PRO A 202 17.90 -4.88 13.21
CA PRO A 202 18.81 -5.09 14.33
C PRO A 202 19.30 -6.55 14.41
N LYS A 203 20.58 -6.76 14.70
CA LYS A 203 21.17 -8.09 15.01
C LYS A 203 20.96 -8.45 16.49
N PHE A 204 20.41 -9.64 16.78
CA PHE A 204 20.13 -10.17 18.13
C PHE A 204 21.10 -11.31 18.51
N GLU A 205 21.19 -11.72 19.79
CA GLU A 205 22.00 -12.90 20.20
C GLU A 205 21.26 -14.23 20.03
N ASN A 206 19.92 -14.21 20.01
CA ASN A 206 19.13 -15.40 19.82
C ASN A 206 19.13 -15.79 18.34
N ALA A 207 19.81 -16.89 18.01
CA ALA A 207 19.92 -17.40 16.65
C ALA A 207 18.54 -17.63 15.98
N LYS A 208 17.50 -17.99 16.74
CA LYS A 208 16.13 -18.13 16.20
C LYS A 208 15.50 -16.79 15.85
N LEU A 209 15.74 -15.74 16.63
CA LEU A 209 15.26 -14.39 16.31
C LEU A 209 16.02 -13.84 15.09
N ASN A 210 17.35 -13.98 15.05
CA ASN A 210 18.14 -13.59 13.86
C ASN A 210 17.69 -14.31 12.60
N GLN A 211 17.41 -15.61 12.67
CA GLN A 211 16.96 -16.39 11.53
C GLN A 211 15.55 -15.98 11.05
N CYS A 212 14.70 -15.50 11.95
CA CYS A 212 13.40 -14.93 11.58
C CYS A 212 13.53 -13.55 10.90
N PHE A 213 14.57 -12.77 11.20
CA PHE A 213 14.74 -11.40 10.69
C PHE A 213 15.72 -11.29 9.49
N SER A 214 16.69 -12.19 9.35
CA SER A 214 17.67 -12.21 8.25
C SER A 214 17.07 -12.49 6.88
N ASN A 215 15.81 -12.96 6.83
CA ASN A 215 15.09 -13.21 5.58
C ASN A 215 14.40 -11.97 5.01
N TYR A 216 14.43 -10.83 5.71
CA TYR A 216 13.61 -9.65 5.39
C TYR A 216 14.36 -8.30 5.28
N ALA A 217 15.70 -8.27 5.33
CA ALA A 217 16.43 -7.02 5.09
C ALA A 217 17.83 -7.21 4.51
N THR A 218 18.30 -6.18 3.81
CA THR A 218 19.67 -6.01 3.35
C THR A 218 20.55 -5.54 4.52
N GLU A 219 21.79 -6.03 4.58
CA GLU A 219 22.71 -5.81 5.71
C GLU A 219 23.29 -4.38 5.80
N ASP A 220 22.95 -3.48 4.87
CA ASP A 220 23.90 -2.44 4.46
C ASP A 220 23.68 -1.01 5.00
N SER A 221 22.75 -0.76 5.92
CA SER A 221 22.59 0.60 6.47
C SER A 221 22.33 0.62 7.98
N PRO A 222 23.30 1.03 8.83
CA PRO A 222 22.97 1.44 10.20
C PRO A 222 22.04 2.67 10.15
N PRO A 223 21.13 2.85 11.13
CA PRO A 223 20.25 4.00 11.15
C PRO A 223 21.08 5.28 11.25
N GLU A 224 21.07 6.08 10.18
CA GLU A 224 21.50 7.47 10.26
C GLU A 224 20.56 8.23 11.20
N ASN A 225 21.16 9.15 11.95
CA ASN A 225 20.59 9.82 13.11
C ASN A 225 19.18 10.40 12.90
N GLU A 226 18.39 10.41 13.97
CA GLU A 226 17.08 11.06 14.15
C GLU A 226 15.79 10.27 13.84
N ASN A 227 15.86 9.00 13.41
CA ASN A 227 14.64 8.18 13.35
C ASN A 227 14.28 7.53 14.69
N TYR A 228 13.70 8.33 15.59
CA TYR A 228 13.15 7.84 16.87
C TYR A 228 12.12 6.71 16.68
N GLY A 229 11.48 6.60 15.51
CA GLY A 229 10.53 5.54 15.21
C GLY A 229 11.14 4.13 15.22
N GLY A 230 12.36 3.99 14.68
CA GLY A 230 13.10 2.71 14.72
C GLY A 230 13.50 2.34 16.13
N PHE A 231 13.98 3.31 16.91
CA PHE A 231 14.30 3.13 18.33
C PHE A 231 13.07 2.69 19.13
N TYR A 232 11.93 3.38 19.01
CA TYR A 232 10.72 3.05 19.78
C TYR A 232 10.05 1.75 19.33
N ALA A 233 10.11 1.40 18.04
CA ALA A 233 9.65 0.10 17.55
C ALA A 233 10.46 -1.06 18.14
N ILE A 234 11.80 -0.93 18.17
CA ILE A 234 12.71 -1.90 18.78
C ILE A 234 12.48 -1.99 20.29
N GLN A 235 12.30 -0.86 20.98
CA GLN A 235 12.00 -0.85 22.42
C GLN A 235 10.67 -1.56 22.73
N ARG A 236 9.59 -1.28 21.98
CA ARG A 236 8.31 -1.98 22.15
C ARG A 236 8.40 -3.48 21.85
N LEU A 237 9.12 -3.87 20.80
CA LEU A 237 9.35 -5.28 20.44
C LEU A 237 10.19 -6.05 21.46
N LEU A 238 11.12 -5.38 22.14
CA LEU A 238 11.90 -5.93 23.25
C LEU A 238 11.12 -6.04 24.58
N GLY A 239 9.82 -5.68 24.57
CA GLY A 239 8.99 -5.67 25.77
C GLY A 239 9.39 -4.59 26.76
N ASN A 240 9.94 -3.47 26.27
CA ASN A 240 10.17 -2.29 27.11
C ASN A 240 8.89 -1.48 27.22
N HIS A 241 8.19 -1.66 28.35
CA HIS A 241 7.09 -0.80 28.79
C HIS A 241 7.63 0.53 29.37
N GLU A 242 8.94 0.59 29.65
CA GLU A 242 9.66 1.75 30.17
C GLU A 242 10.82 2.06 29.24
N PRO A 243 11.04 3.34 28.86
CA PRO A 243 12.21 3.73 28.10
C PRO A 243 13.47 3.34 28.89
N PHE A 244 14.52 2.87 28.23
CA PHE A 244 15.86 2.59 28.82
C PHE A 244 16.15 1.23 29.45
N LYS A 245 15.31 0.19 29.33
CA LYS A 245 15.63 -1.16 29.88
C LYS A 245 16.75 -1.92 29.12
N TYR A 246 17.13 -1.45 27.93
CA TYR A 246 18.29 -1.97 27.17
C TYR A 246 19.15 -0.84 26.60
N GLU A 247 20.47 -1.00 26.69
CA GLU A 247 21.51 -0.08 26.18
C GLU A 247 22.28 -0.72 25.02
N TYR A 248 22.63 0.09 24.01
CA TYR A 248 23.42 -0.34 22.86
C TYR A 248 24.91 -0.10 23.10
N ASN A 249 25.71 -1.15 22.96
CA ASN A 249 27.16 -1.06 23.02
C ASN A 249 27.73 -0.97 21.59
N ALA A 250 28.13 0.24 21.18
CA ALA A 250 28.65 0.51 19.85
C ALA A 250 29.94 -0.24 19.51
N THR A 251 30.75 -0.60 20.51
CA THR A 251 32.03 -1.33 20.32
C THR A 251 31.80 -2.80 19.99
N THR A 252 30.75 -3.40 20.54
CA THR A 252 30.41 -4.82 20.34
C THR A 252 29.23 -5.04 19.41
N ASN A 253 28.54 -3.97 19.02
CA ASN A 253 27.29 -3.98 18.26
C ASN A 253 26.20 -4.86 18.91
N LYS A 254 26.08 -4.79 20.25
CA LYS A 254 25.17 -5.61 21.05
C LYS A 254 24.28 -4.78 21.96
N TRP A 255 23.09 -5.29 22.27
CA TRP A 255 22.18 -4.73 23.27
C TRP A 255 22.31 -5.48 24.61
N LYS A 256 22.47 -4.74 25.71
CA LYS A 256 22.54 -5.29 27.07
C LYS A 256 21.43 -4.69 27.91
N ARG A 257 20.85 -5.47 28.85
CA ARG A 257 19.92 -4.93 29.84
C ARG A 257 20.64 -3.83 30.64
N SER A 258 20.05 -2.64 30.68
CA SER A 258 20.61 -1.54 31.46
C SER A 258 20.69 -1.96 32.93
N SER A 259 21.79 -1.60 33.57
CA SER A 259 21.92 -1.79 35.02
C SER A 259 20.87 -0.93 35.72
N PRO A 260 20.42 -1.30 36.94
CA PRO A 260 19.56 -0.43 37.74
C PRO A 260 20.19 0.96 37.86
N LEU A 261 19.46 1.98 37.41
CA LEU A 261 19.93 3.35 37.48
C LEU A 261 19.68 3.90 38.88
N VAL A 262 20.75 4.34 39.54
CA VAL A 262 20.66 5.03 40.83
C VAL A 262 21.20 6.43 40.64
N PHE A 263 20.34 7.44 40.81
CA PHE A 263 20.79 8.83 40.91
C PHE A 263 21.35 9.07 42.31
N VAL A 264 22.64 9.37 42.39
CA VAL A 264 23.27 9.82 43.62
C VAL A 264 23.34 11.34 43.56
N CYS A 265 22.41 12.00 44.23
CA CYS A 265 22.44 13.45 44.41
C CYS A 265 23.37 13.78 45.57
N ASP A 266 24.49 14.42 45.26
CA ASP A 266 25.49 14.81 46.23
C ASP A 266 25.03 15.98 47.11
N GLY A 267 25.70 16.13 48.25
CA GLY A 267 25.46 17.22 49.19
C GLY A 267 26.24 18.48 48.83
N GLN A 268 26.36 19.39 49.80
CA GLN A 268 27.14 20.60 49.67
C GLN A 268 28.64 20.29 49.44
N GLY A 269 29.26 20.92 48.45
CA GLY A 269 30.68 20.73 48.11
C GLY A 269 30.98 20.74 46.62
N SER A 270 30.00 20.43 45.76
CA SER A 270 30.16 20.39 44.30
C SER A 270 29.83 21.70 43.58
N GLN A 271 29.36 22.72 44.32
CA GLN A 271 28.98 24.00 43.74
C GLN A 271 30.18 24.76 43.14
N TRP A 272 29.96 25.40 42.00
CA TRP A 272 30.92 26.31 41.38
C TRP A 272 30.20 27.49 40.69
N ASN A 273 30.91 28.61 40.52
CA ASN A 273 30.30 29.83 40.02
C ASN A 273 29.90 29.69 38.54
N GLY A 274 28.60 29.77 38.27
CA GLY A 274 28.06 29.64 36.91
C GLY A 274 27.64 28.23 36.50
N MET A 275 27.65 27.26 37.44
CA MET A 275 27.12 25.91 37.18
C MET A 275 25.70 25.97 36.57
N GLY A 276 25.46 25.19 35.52
CA GLY A 276 24.16 25.11 34.83
C GLY A 276 23.82 26.25 33.86
N ARG A 277 24.65 27.31 33.73
CA ARG A 277 24.33 28.44 32.82
C ARG A 277 24.27 28.08 31.35
N GLU A 278 25.08 27.14 30.90
CA GLU A 278 25.05 26.64 29.51
C GLU A 278 23.83 25.75 29.28
N LEU A 279 23.53 24.86 30.22
CA LEU A 279 22.36 24.00 30.18
C LEU A 279 21.05 24.82 30.14
N MET A 280 20.94 25.88 30.95
CA MET A 280 19.82 26.83 30.91
C MET A 280 19.62 27.51 29.54
N LYS A 281 20.69 27.64 28.75
CA LYS A 281 20.62 28.28 27.42
C LYS A 281 20.32 27.29 26.30
N THR A 282 20.72 26.03 26.46
CA THR A 282 20.80 25.05 25.38
C THR A 282 19.81 23.90 25.51
N SER A 283 19.43 23.54 26.73
CA SER A 283 18.45 22.49 27.00
C SER A 283 17.12 23.12 27.38
N LYS A 284 16.06 22.85 26.62
CA LYS A 284 14.69 23.30 26.95
C LYS A 284 14.06 22.54 28.13
N VAL A 285 14.64 21.40 28.49
CA VAL A 285 14.14 20.51 29.55
C VAL A 285 14.80 20.82 30.90
N PHE A 286 16.01 21.38 30.87
CA PHE A 286 16.74 21.86 32.04
C PHE A 286 16.27 23.27 32.40
#